data_AF-A0A2I4C9B1-F1
#
_entry.id   AF-A0A2I4C9B1-F1
#
_cell.length_a   1.000
_cell.length_b   1.000
_cell.length_c   1.000
_cell.angle_alpha   90.00
_cell.angle_beta   90.00
_cell.angle_gamma   90.00
#
_symmetry.space_group_name_H-M   'P 1'
#
loop_
_entity.id
_entity.type
_entity.pdbx_description
1 polymer ?
#
loop_
_entity_poly.entity_id
_entity_poly.type
_entity_poly.pdbx_seq_one_letter_code
_entity_poly.pdbx_strand_id
1 'polypeptide(L)'
;MRETKRSGEEERPKWDNKVQYLLTCIGYAVGLGNLWRFPYLCQIYGGGAFLIPYLIALVFEGLPLLYLELAIGQRLRMGSVGVWNSISPLLGGVGIAPMLVSFLCGVFYATILVWVLW
;
A
#
# COMPACT_ATOMS: atom_id res chain seq x y z
N MET A 1 -39.12 21.94 18.26
CA MET A 1 -38.10 22.25 17.23
C MET A 1 -37.22 21.00 17.08
N ARG A 2 -37.50 20.15 16.10
CA ARG A 2 -36.70 18.94 15.82
C ARG A 2 -35.48 19.39 15.03
N GLU A 3 -34.28 19.32 15.62
CA GLU A 3 -33.06 19.44 14.84
C GLU A 3 -32.88 18.15 14.04
N THR A 4 -32.99 18.29 12.74
CA THR A 4 -32.77 17.25 11.74
C THR A 4 -31.31 16.80 11.79
N LYS A 5 -30.99 15.76 12.58
CA LYS A 5 -29.82 14.92 12.33
C LYS A 5 -29.93 14.43 10.89
N ARG A 6 -29.14 14.98 9.97
CA ARG A 6 -28.93 14.38 8.65
C ARG A 6 -28.28 13.02 8.87
N SER A 7 -29.11 11.99 8.85
CA SER A 7 -28.73 10.58 8.76
C SER A 7 -27.94 10.37 7.46
N GLY A 8 -26.64 10.05 7.55
CA GLY A 8 -25.88 9.57 6.39
C GLY A 8 -24.36 9.80 6.39
N GLU A 9 -23.78 10.55 7.33
CA GLU A 9 -22.32 10.64 7.45
C GLU A 9 -21.85 9.59 8.47
N GLU A 10 -21.57 8.36 8.01
CA GLU A 10 -20.77 7.42 8.79
C GLU A 10 -19.42 8.10 9.09
N GLU A 11 -19.20 8.43 10.36
CA GLU A 11 -17.94 9.03 10.79
C GLU A 11 -16.79 8.07 10.41
N ARG A 12 -15.84 8.54 9.59
CA ARG A 12 -14.77 7.69 9.04
C ARG A 12 -14.09 6.90 10.15
N PRO A 13 -13.88 5.57 9.99
CA PRO A 13 -13.23 4.77 11.02
C PRO A 13 -11.85 5.35 11.35
N LYS A 14 -11.61 5.59 12.64
CA LYS A 14 -10.35 6.10 13.19
C LYS A 14 -9.57 4.92 13.77
N TRP A 15 -8.25 5.00 13.71
CA TRP A 15 -7.39 4.04 14.40
C TRP A 15 -7.41 4.32 15.90
N ASP A 16 -7.61 3.29 16.72
CA ASP A 16 -7.56 3.41 18.19
C ASP A 16 -6.15 3.79 18.67
N ASN A 17 -5.12 3.23 18.03
CA ASN A 17 -3.73 3.44 18.43
C ASN A 17 -2.81 3.72 17.24
N LYS A 18 -1.87 4.66 17.42
CA LYS A 18 -0.80 4.95 16.44
C LYS A 18 0.07 3.72 16.14
N VAL A 19 0.28 2.86 17.14
CA VAL A 19 1.05 1.62 17.00
C VAL A 19 0.33 0.64 16.08
N GLN A 20 -1.01 0.51 16.18
CA GLN A 20 -1.78 -0.35 15.28
C GLN A 20 -1.64 0.12 13.83
N TYR A 21 -1.75 1.43 13.59
CA TYR A 21 -1.55 1.99 12.25
C TYR A 21 -0.14 1.67 11.70
N LEU A 22 0.90 1.91 12.48
CA LEU A 22 2.28 1.62 12.07
C LEU A 22 2.48 0.12 11.79
N LEU A 23 1.93 -0.74 12.65
CA LEU A 23 2.05 -2.19 12.50
C LEU A 23 1.32 -2.69 11.25
N THR A 24 0.15 -2.13 10.92
CA THR A 24 -0.54 -2.43 9.65
C THR A 24 0.29 -1.99 8.45
N CYS A 25 0.91 -0.81 8.48
CA CYS A 25 1.78 -0.35 7.40
C CYS A 25 3.00 -1.25 7.22
N ILE A 26 3.65 -1.66 8.31
CA ILE A 26 4.80 -2.58 8.27
C ILE A 26 4.37 -3.96 7.77
N GLY A 27 3.23 -4.47 8.23
CA GLY A 27 2.67 -5.75 7.77
C GLY A 27 2.32 -5.73 6.28
N TYR A 28 1.87 -4.59 5.75
CA TYR A 28 1.65 -4.42 4.32
C TYR A 28 2.97 -4.37 3.53
N ALA A 29 4.01 -3.74 4.08
CA ALA A 29 5.32 -3.63 3.42
C ALA A 29 6.12 -4.95 3.43
N VAL A 30 5.92 -5.81 4.44
CA VAL A 30 6.62 -7.09 4.59
C VAL A 30 5.73 -8.23 4.11
N GLY A 31 5.93 -8.69 2.87
CA GLY A 31 5.20 -9.82 2.28
C GLY A 31 6.07 -11.02 1.90
N LEU A 32 5.44 -12.10 1.41
CA LEU A 32 6.12 -13.31 0.90
C LEU A 32 7.18 -12.97 -0.17
N GLY A 33 6.96 -11.90 -0.94
CA GLY A 33 7.93 -11.35 -1.89
C GLY A 33 9.31 -11.09 -1.28
N ASN A 34 9.38 -10.55 -0.05
CA ASN A 34 10.66 -10.29 0.62
C ASN A 34 11.36 -11.57 1.06
N LEU A 35 10.62 -12.66 1.30
CA LEU A 35 11.20 -13.92 1.77
C LEU A 35 11.80 -14.76 0.64
N TRP A 36 11.18 -14.80 -0.54
CA TRP A 36 11.69 -15.62 -1.66
C TRP A 36 12.44 -14.81 -2.72
N ARG A 37 12.04 -13.56 -2.99
CA ARG A 37 12.48 -12.84 -4.20
C ARG A 37 13.79 -12.14 -3.90
N PHE A 38 13.87 -11.55 -2.72
CA PHE A 38 15.07 -10.89 -2.25
C PHE A 38 16.30 -11.81 -2.22
N PRO A 39 16.27 -13.00 -1.58
CA PRO A 39 17.43 -13.90 -1.61
C PRO A 39 17.73 -14.43 -3.01
N TYR A 40 16.70 -14.72 -3.81
CA TYR A 40 16.88 -15.19 -5.19
C TYR A 40 17.61 -14.15 -6.06
N LEU A 41 17.21 -12.87 -5.99
CA LEU A 41 17.87 -11.80 -6.74
C LEU A 41 19.28 -11.54 -6.20
N CYS A 42 19.47 -11.54 -4.88
CA CYS A 42 20.80 -11.39 -4.31
C CYS A 42 21.74 -12.47 -4.86
N GLN A 43 21.32 -13.75 -4.91
CA GLN A 43 22.19 -14.82 -5.38
C GLN A 43 22.59 -14.70 -6.85
N ILE A 44 21.70 -14.23 -7.73
CA ILE A 44 21.96 -14.15 -9.18
C ILE A 44 22.81 -12.92 -9.53
N TYR A 45 22.61 -11.79 -8.84
CA TYR A 45 23.25 -10.51 -9.15
C TYR A 45 24.50 -10.24 -8.31
N GLY A 46 25.25 -11.28 -7.93
CA GLY A 46 26.54 -11.13 -7.24
C GLY A 46 26.48 -11.10 -5.71
N GLY A 47 25.47 -11.73 -5.12
CA GLY A 47 25.31 -11.88 -3.67
C GLY A 47 25.12 -10.54 -2.96
N GLY A 48 26.06 -10.25 -2.04
CA GLY A 48 26.06 -9.01 -1.26
C GLY A 48 26.34 -7.74 -2.07
N ALA A 49 26.87 -7.83 -3.29
CA ALA A 49 27.08 -6.65 -4.14
C ALA A 49 25.75 -6.04 -4.60
N PHE A 50 24.69 -6.83 -4.72
CA PHE A 50 23.35 -6.37 -5.07
C PHE A 50 22.70 -5.50 -3.98
N LEU A 51 23.16 -5.61 -2.73
CA LEU A 51 22.64 -4.80 -1.61
C LEU A 51 22.94 -3.30 -1.80
N ILE A 52 24.08 -2.96 -2.40
CA ILE A 52 24.52 -1.56 -2.58
C ILE A 52 23.54 -0.78 -3.47
N PRO A 53 23.27 -1.19 -4.74
CA PRO A 53 22.29 -0.50 -5.57
C PRO A 53 20.87 -0.62 -5.00
N TYR A 54 20.52 -1.73 -4.32
CA TYR A 54 19.22 -1.89 -3.67
C TYR A 54 18.99 -0.84 -2.57
N LEU A 55 19.97 -0.61 -1.69
CA LEU A 55 19.85 0.41 -0.63
C LEU A 55 19.78 1.82 -1.19
N ILE A 56 20.54 2.12 -2.25
CA ILE A 56 20.49 3.42 -2.91
C ILE A 56 19.09 3.65 -3.50
N ALA A 57 18.58 2.69 -4.29
CA ALA A 57 17.23 2.80 -4.84
C ALA A 57 16.15 2.89 -3.75
N LEU A 58 16.31 2.16 -2.64
CA LEU A 58 15.38 2.22 -1.51
C LEU A 58 15.35 3.59 -0.84
N VAL A 59 16.50 4.25 -0.67
CA VAL A 59 16.58 5.58 -0.04
C VAL A 59 16.11 6.68 -0.99
N PHE A 60 16.45 6.61 -2.29
CA PHE A 60 16.14 7.65 -3.26
C PHE A 60 14.76 7.51 -3.92
N GLU A 61 14.21 6.31 -4.02
CA GLU A 61 12.91 6.05 -4.64
C GLU A 61 11.91 5.53 -3.61
N GLY A 62 12.28 4.51 -2.84
CA GLY A 62 11.38 3.83 -1.90
C GLY A 62 10.85 4.73 -0.77
N LEU A 63 11.76 5.34 0.00
CA LEU A 63 11.39 6.25 1.10
C LEU A 63 10.59 7.48 0.64
N PRO A 64 11.00 8.23 -0.40
CA PRO A 64 10.23 9.41 -0.82
C PRO A 64 8.86 9.03 -1.39
N LEU A 65 8.74 7.93 -2.11
CA LEU A 65 7.45 7.49 -2.66
C LEU A 65 6.50 7.03 -1.56
N LEU A 66 6.99 6.29 -0.56
CA LEU A 66 6.21 5.92 0.62
C LEU A 66 5.78 7.16 1.42
N TYR A 67 6.69 8.10 1.65
CA TYR A 67 6.38 9.33 2.38
C TYR A 67 5.33 10.17 1.66
N LEU A 68 5.45 10.31 0.34
CA LEU A 68 4.50 11.04 -0.49
C LEU A 68 3.11 10.39 -0.45
N GLU A 69 3.02 9.08 -0.61
CA GLU A 69 1.75 8.35 -0.57
C GLU A 69 1.05 8.51 0.79
N LEU A 70 1.81 8.38 1.89
CA LEU A 70 1.29 8.57 3.24
C LEU A 70 0.85 10.03 3.48
N ALA A 71 1.66 11.00 3.04
CA ALA A 71 1.34 12.42 3.18
C ALA A 71 0.07 12.81 2.41
N ILE A 72 -0.08 12.35 1.16
CA ILE A 72 -1.25 12.58 0.33
C ILE A 72 -2.49 11.90 0.94
N GLY A 73 -2.36 10.64 1.38
CA GLY A 73 -3.44 9.90 2.03
C GLY A 73 -3.93 10.56 3.32
N GLN A 74 -3.01 11.13 4.12
CA GLN A 74 -3.34 11.87 5.33
C GLN A 74 -3.95 13.25 5.06
N ARG A 75 -3.52 13.94 3.98
CA ARG A 75 -4.02 15.27 3.60
C ARG A 75 -5.42 15.22 3.00
N LEU A 76 -5.64 14.37 2.00
CA LEU A 76 -6.91 14.33 1.26
C LEU A 76 -7.98 13.52 1.99
N ARG A 77 -7.59 12.62 2.88
CA ARG A 77 -8.50 11.79 3.68
C ARG A 77 -9.59 11.07 2.85
N MET A 78 -9.31 10.77 1.59
CA MET A 78 -10.19 10.04 0.68
C MET A 78 -9.56 8.70 0.28
N GLY A 79 -10.36 7.78 -0.26
CA GLY A 79 -9.85 6.53 -0.84
C GLY A 79 -9.03 6.78 -2.10
N SER A 80 -8.27 5.78 -2.56
CA SER A 80 -7.34 5.92 -3.70
C SER A 80 -8.02 6.49 -4.95
N VAL A 81 -9.22 6.01 -5.32
CA VAL A 81 -10.01 6.56 -6.45
C VAL A 81 -10.50 8.00 -6.18
N GLY A 82 -10.87 8.32 -4.94
CA GLY A 82 -11.35 9.65 -4.55
C GLY A 82 -10.25 10.71 -4.51
N VAL A 83 -9.02 10.32 -4.14
CA VAL A 83 -7.83 11.18 -4.16
C VAL A 83 -7.51 11.62 -5.59
N TRP A 84 -7.41 10.67 -6.52
CA TRP A 84 -7.06 10.97 -7.91
C TRP A 84 -8.17 11.74 -8.64
N ASN A 85 -9.44 11.45 -8.36
CA ASN A 85 -10.57 12.19 -8.92
C ASN A 85 -10.67 13.63 -8.38
N SER A 86 -10.20 13.89 -7.16
CA SER A 86 -10.18 15.24 -6.56
C SER A 86 -9.04 16.12 -7.09
N ILE A 87 -7.94 15.52 -7.55
CA ILE A 87 -6.80 16.23 -8.13
C ILE A 87 -7.06 16.56 -9.60
N SER A 88 -7.53 15.59 -10.39
CA SER A 88 -7.96 15.82 -11.77
C SER A 88 -8.84 14.66 -12.28
N PRO A 89 -10.00 14.93 -12.88
CA PRO A 89 -10.87 13.89 -13.44
C PRO A 89 -10.20 13.08 -14.57
N LEU A 90 -9.15 13.63 -15.22
CA LEU A 90 -8.34 12.94 -16.22
C LEU A 90 -7.36 11.91 -15.61
N LEU A 91 -6.96 12.09 -14.35
CA LEU A 91 -6.10 11.16 -13.61
C LEU A 91 -6.89 10.03 -12.92
N GLY A 92 -8.21 9.94 -13.14
CA GLY A 92 -9.06 8.90 -12.56
C GLY A 92 -8.58 7.46 -12.84
N GLY A 93 -7.91 7.25 -13.98
CA GLY A 93 -7.30 5.96 -14.31
C GLY A 93 -6.20 5.52 -13.33
N VAL A 94 -5.49 6.47 -12.71
CA VAL A 94 -4.44 6.20 -11.72
C VAL A 94 -5.03 5.62 -10.43
N GLY A 95 -6.29 5.90 -10.11
CA GLY A 95 -7.00 5.28 -9.00
C GLY A 95 -7.54 3.88 -9.32
N ILE A 96 -7.89 3.60 -10.57
CA ILE A 96 -8.47 2.31 -11.00
C ILE A 96 -7.36 1.26 -11.24
N ALA A 97 -6.20 1.68 -11.74
CA ALA A 97 -5.06 0.80 -11.97
C ALA A 97 -4.63 -0.02 -10.72
N PRO A 98 -4.38 0.57 -9.54
CA PRO A 98 -4.01 -0.18 -8.35
C PRO A 98 -5.14 -1.07 -7.82
N MET A 99 -6.41 -0.75 -8.12
CA MET A 99 -7.55 -1.62 -7.77
C MET A 99 -7.51 -2.94 -8.56
N LEU A 100 -7.27 -2.87 -9.88
CA LEU A 100 -7.10 -4.06 -10.72
C LEU A 100 -5.87 -4.88 -10.33
N VAL A 101 -4.74 -4.19 -10.07
CA VAL A 101 -3.50 -4.86 -9.63
C VAL A 101 -3.70 -5.57 -8.30
N SER A 102 -4.38 -4.92 -7.34
CA SER A 102 -4.67 -5.52 -6.02
C SER A 102 -5.57 -6.74 -6.15
N PHE A 103 -6.53 -6.73 -7.07
CA PHE A 103 -7.40 -7.89 -7.34
C PHE A 103 -6.60 -9.07 -7.90
N LEU A 104 -5.78 -8.85 -8.94
CA LEU A 104 -4.95 -9.90 -9.54
C LEU A 104 -3.93 -10.46 -8.53
N CYS A 105 -3.31 -9.57 -7.76
CA CYS A 105 -2.39 -9.92 -6.69
C CYS A 105 -3.11 -10.76 -5.62
N GLY A 106 -4.29 -10.34 -5.19
CA GLY A 106 -5.10 -11.06 -4.20
C GLY A 106 -5.41 -12.50 -4.61
N VAL A 107 -5.78 -12.74 -5.87
CA VAL A 107 -6.03 -14.09 -6.38
C VAL A 107 -4.77 -14.96 -6.30
N PHE A 108 -3.63 -14.43 -6.77
CA PHE A 108 -2.36 -15.15 -6.74
C PHE A 108 -1.91 -15.49 -5.31
N TYR A 109 -1.93 -14.50 -4.41
CA TYR A 109 -1.55 -14.70 -3.01
C TYR A 109 -2.52 -15.64 -2.28
N ALA A 110 -3.83 -15.59 -2.58
CA ALA A 110 -4.80 -16.52 -2.00
C ALA A 110 -4.50 -17.97 -2.37
N THR A 111 -4.12 -18.26 -3.62
CA THR A 111 -3.72 -19.62 -4.03
C THR A 111 -2.49 -20.11 -3.26
N ILE A 112 -1.49 -19.25 -3.06
CA ILE A 112 -0.28 -19.59 -2.29
C ILE A 112 -0.63 -19.88 -0.83
N LEU A 113 -1.51 -19.08 -0.22
CA LEU A 113 -1.97 -19.31 1.15
C LEU A 113 -2.68 -20.65 1.29
N VAL A 114 -3.51 -21.04 0.31
CA VAL A 114 -4.15 -22.36 0.29
C VAL A 114 -3.10 -23.47 0.23
N TRP A 115 -2.04 -23.31 -0.56
CA TRP A 115 -0.96 -24.30 -0.64
C TRP A 115 -0.11 -24.39 0.63
N VAL A 116 0.04 -23.30 1.38
CA VAL A 116 0.77 -23.30 2.66
C VAL A 116 -0.07 -23.88 3.79
N LEU A 117 -1.40 -23.72 3.73
CA LEU A 117 -2.34 -24.26 4.71
C LEU A 117 -2.55 -25.78 4.55
N TRP A 118 -2.40 -26.28 3.32
CA TRP A 118 -2.47 -27.70 2.99
C TRP A 118 -1.22 -28.44 3.44
#